data_AF-A0A970YRJ0-F1
#
_entry.id   AF-A0A970YRJ0-F1
#
_cell.length_a   1.000
_cell.length_b   1.000
_cell.length_c   1.000
_cell.angle_alpha   90.00
_cell.angle_beta   90.00
_cell.angle_gamma   90.00
#
_symmetry.space_group_name_H-M   'P 1'
#
loop_
_entity.id
_entity.type
_entity.pdbx_description
1 polymer ?
#
loop_
_entity_poly.entity_id
_entity_poly.type
_entity_poly.pdbx_seq_one_letter_code
_entity_poly.pdbx_strand_id
1 'polypeptide(L)'
;MKVVKNIVTVPIIIVLCLLKCLIDLIIKAECWVAGVGFLLLAILTILAVVKQQWLQIGIFAGLASLGIIILILSANILVWIERGLERLK
;
A
#
# COMPACT_ATOMS: atom_id res chain seq x y z
N MET A 1 26.83 -25.87 -15.84
CA MET A 1 26.21 -24.52 -15.96
C MET A 1 24.81 -24.38 -15.36
N LYS A 2 23.91 -25.38 -15.43
CA LYS A 2 22.57 -25.32 -14.80
C LYS A 2 22.61 -25.12 -13.27
N VAL A 3 23.55 -25.78 -12.58
CA VAL A 3 23.66 -25.75 -11.11
C VAL A 3 24.09 -24.38 -10.58
N VAL A 4 25.02 -23.70 -11.28
CA VAL A 4 25.50 -22.35 -10.91
C VAL A 4 24.39 -21.32 -11.07
N LYS A 5 23.59 -21.44 -12.13
CA LYS A 5 22.41 -20.57 -12.33
C LYS A 5 21.42 -20.75 -11.18
N ASN A 6 21.15 -21.99 -10.76
CA ASN A 6 20.27 -22.28 -9.63
C ASN A 6 20.76 -21.71 -8.29
N ILE A 7 22.06 -21.78 -8.02
CA ILE A 7 22.65 -21.26 -6.78
C ILE A 7 22.53 -19.73 -6.67
N VAL A 8 22.56 -19.01 -7.80
CA VAL A 8 22.41 -17.55 -7.83
C VAL A 8 20.94 -17.12 -7.84
N THR A 9 20.03 -17.91 -8.41
CA THR A 9 18.60 -17.58 -8.42
C THR A 9 17.95 -17.73 -7.04
N VAL A 10 18.39 -18.70 -6.22
CA VAL A 10 17.85 -18.95 -4.87
C VAL A 10 17.97 -17.73 -3.93
N PRO A 11 19.11 -17.05 -3.77
CA PRO A 11 19.19 -15.87 -2.92
C PRO A 11 18.34 -14.70 -3.43
N ILE A 12 18.19 -14.56 -4.76
CA ILE A 12 17.30 -13.54 -5.36
C ILE A 12 15.84 -13.83 -5.00
N ILE A 13 15.41 -15.09 -5.09
CA ILE A 13 14.06 -15.53 -4.68
C ILE A 13 13.82 -15.26 -3.19
N ILE A 14 14.80 -15.52 -2.33
CA ILE A 14 14.70 -15.24 -0.88
C ILE A 14 14.54 -13.75 -0.63
N VAL A 15 15.34 -12.90 -1.29
CA VAL A 15 15.23 -11.43 -1.15
C VAL A 15 13.88 -10.91 -1.65
N LEU A 16 13.38 -11.40 -2.80
CA LEU A 16 12.06 -11.02 -3.30
C LEU A 16 10.94 -11.48 -2.34
N CYS A 17 11.06 -12.67 -1.75
CA CYS A 17 10.08 -13.17 -0.79
C CYS A 17 10.08 -12.33 0.50
N LEU A 18 11.26 -11.94 0.98
CA LEU A 18 11.40 -11.02 2.12
C LEU A 18 10.76 -9.66 1.81
N LEU A 19 11.01 -9.13 0.61
CA LEU A 19 10.44 -7.86 0.17
C LEU A 19 8.92 -7.93 0.03
N LYS A 20 8.38 -9.05 -0.48
CA LYS A 20 6.94 -9.31 -0.53
C LYS A 20 6.34 -9.30 0.88
N CYS A 21 6.99 -9.99 1.83
CA CYS A 21 6.53 -10.04 3.22
C CYS A 21 6.55 -8.65 3.88
N LEU A 22 7.59 -7.84 3.60
CA LEU A 22 7.69 -6.48 4.11
C LEU A 22 6.57 -5.57 3.57
N ILE A 23 6.29 -5.66 2.26
CA ILE A 23 5.23 -4.86 1.62
C ILE A 23 3.85 -5.32 2.08
N ASP A 24 3.62 -6.62 2.27
CA ASP A 24 2.37 -7.13 2.82
C ASP A 24 2.12 -6.58 4.23
N LEU A 25 3.17 -6.52 5.07
CA LEU A 25 3.10 -5.92 6.40
C LEU A 25 2.76 -4.43 6.34
N ILE A 26 3.37 -3.69 5.39
CA ILE A 26 3.09 -2.27 5.15
C ILE A 26 1.65 -2.10 4.70
N ILE A 27 1.18 -2.86 3.70
CA ILE A 27 -0.22 -2.80 3.22
C ILE A 27 -1.18 -3.09 4.36
N LYS A 28 -0.88 -4.06 5.24
CA LYS A 28 -1.73 -4.38 6.38
C LYS A 28 -1.79 -3.23 7.40
N ALA A 29 -0.67 -2.57 7.67
CA ALA A 29 -0.61 -1.38 8.51
C ALA A 29 -1.37 -0.21 7.89
N GLU A 30 -1.14 0.07 6.60
CA GLU A 30 -1.83 1.08 5.81
C GLU A 30 -3.35 0.83 5.81
N CYS A 31 -3.79 -0.43 5.69
CA CYS A 31 -5.21 -0.79 5.68
C CYS A 31 -5.85 -0.60 7.06
N TRP A 32 -5.11 -0.86 8.15
CA TRP A 32 -5.54 -0.55 9.51
C TRP A 32 -5.68 0.96 9.74
N VAL A 33 -4.66 1.72 9.31
CA VAL A 33 -4.67 3.19 9.38
C VAL A 33 -5.76 3.78 8.50
N ALA A 34 -6.01 3.21 7.32
CA ALA A 34 -7.09 3.61 6.44
C ALA A 34 -8.46 3.33 7.09
N GLY A 35 -8.66 2.17 7.71
CA GLY A 35 -9.91 1.87 8.41
C GLY A 35 -10.22 2.86 9.54
N VAL A 36 -9.27 3.07 10.45
CA VAL A 36 -9.44 3.98 11.60
C VAL A 36 -9.45 5.44 11.15
N GLY A 37 -8.55 5.82 10.25
CA GLY A 37 -8.40 7.17 9.72
C GLY A 37 -9.59 7.61 8.89
N PHE A 38 -10.18 6.71 8.09
CA PHE A 38 -11.36 7.03 7.29
C PHE A 38 -12.61 7.22 8.15
N LEU A 39 -12.75 6.45 9.24
CA LEU A 39 -13.79 6.66 10.26
C LEU A 39 -13.68 8.05 10.90
N LEU A 40 -12.46 8.44 11.29
CA LEU A 40 -12.20 9.75 11.87
C LEU A 40 -12.50 10.89 10.86
N LEU A 41 -12.04 10.72 9.62
CA LEU A 41 -12.31 11.63 8.49
C LEU A 41 -13.80 11.77 8.22
N ALA A 42 -14.57 10.69 8.29
CA ALA A 42 -16.02 10.72 8.08
C ALA A 42 -16.71 11.54 9.17
N ILE A 43 -16.35 11.36 10.45
CA ILE A 43 -16.89 12.14 11.57
C ILE A 43 -16.55 13.62 11.40
N LEU A 44 -15.29 13.95 11.09
CA LEU A 44 -14.84 15.32 10.84
C LEU A 44 -15.55 15.96 9.64
N THR A 45 -15.81 15.18 8.58
CA THR A 45 -16.53 15.65 7.41
C THR A 45 -17.98 15.98 7.75
N ILE A 46 -18.68 15.13 8.52
CA ILE A 46 -20.06 15.42 8.98
C ILE A 46 -20.08 16.69 9.83
N LEU A 47 -19.12 16.84 10.74
CA LEU A 47 -19.02 18.01 11.62
C LEU A 47 -18.74 19.29 10.82
N ALA A 48 -17.88 19.21 9.80
CA ALA A 48 -17.58 20.33 8.90
C ALA A 48 -18.79 20.73 8.03
N VAL A 49 -19.62 19.76 7.60
CA VAL A 49 -20.89 20.03 6.90
C VAL A 49 -21.86 20.78 7.81
N VAL A 50 -22.03 20.33 9.05
CA VAL A 50 -22.92 20.99 10.04
C VAL A 50 -22.47 22.42 10.35
N LYS A 51 -21.15 22.67 10.37
CA LYS A 51 -20.57 24.00 10.60
C LYS A 51 -20.41 24.84 9.33
N GLN A 52 -20.89 24.39 8.17
CA GLN A 52 -20.68 25.02 6.85
C GLN A 52 -19.22 25.35 6.53
N GLN A 53 -18.26 24.57 7.04
CA GLN A 53 -16.83 24.77 6.79
C GLN A 53 -16.39 24.04 5.52
N TRP A 54 -16.82 24.54 4.37
CA TRP A 54 -16.54 23.96 3.05
C TRP A 54 -15.04 23.81 2.74
N LEU A 55 -14.20 24.71 3.24
CA LEU A 55 -12.75 24.65 3.05
C LEU A 55 -12.13 23.40 3.72
N GLN A 56 -12.59 23.05 4.92
CA GLN A 56 -12.10 21.87 5.64
C GLN A 56 -12.51 20.58 4.94
N ILE A 57 -13.74 20.51 4.42
CA ILE A 57 -14.21 19.37 3.62
C ILE A 57 -13.30 19.15 2.40
N GLY A 58 -12.90 20.22 1.71
CA GLY A 58 -11.96 20.15 0.59
C GLY A 58 -10.59 19.59 1.01
N ILE A 59 -10.05 20.03 2.14
CA ILE A 59 -8.78 19.54 2.68
C ILE A 59 -8.89 18.06 3.06
N PHE A 60 -9.97 17.66 3.73
CA PHE A 60 -10.22 16.27 4.09
C PHE A 60 -10.38 15.36 2.87
N ALA A 61 -11.08 15.81 1.84
CA ALA A 61 -11.20 15.08 0.57
C ALA A 61 -9.84 14.94 -0.15
N GLY A 62 -9.01 15.99 -0.13
CA GLY A 62 -7.64 15.94 -0.67
C GLY A 62 -6.72 14.99 0.11
N LEU A 63 -6.86 14.94 1.43
CA LEU A 63 -6.10 14.01 2.27
C LEU A 63 -6.51 12.55 2.00
N ALA A 64 -7.81 12.29 1.85
CA ALA A 64 -8.33 10.98 1.50
C ALA A 64 -7.86 10.51 0.12
N SER A 65 -7.84 11.40 -0.89
CA SER A 65 -7.35 11.05 -2.22
C SER A 65 -5.86 10.70 -2.23
N LEU A 66 -5.04 11.42 -1.48
CA LEU A 66 -3.61 11.09 -1.31
C LEU A 66 -3.43 9.69 -0.67
N GLY A 67 -4.20 9.36 0.37
CA GLY A 67 -4.16 8.02 0.98
C GLY A 67 -4.51 6.91 0.00
N ILE A 68 -5.52 7.12 -0.85
CA ILE A 68 -5.90 6.15 -1.89
C ILE A 68 -4.78 5.95 -2.91
N ILE A 69 -4.09 7.03 -3.32
CA ILE A 69 -2.97 6.95 -4.28
C ILE A 69 -1.82 6.11 -3.69
N ILE A 70 -1.50 6.31 -2.41
CA ILE A 70 -0.44 5.55 -1.71
C ILE A 70 -0.81 4.06 -1.61
N LEU A 71 -2.07 3.73 -1.30
CA LEU A 71 -2.55 2.35 -1.28
C LEU A 71 -2.43 1.67 -2.64
N ILE A 72 -2.86 2.35 -3.72
CA ILE A 72 -2.75 1.84 -5.09
C ILE A 72 -1.29 1.63 -5.48
N LEU A 73 -0.40 2.55 -5.13
CA LEU A 73 1.02 2.45 -5.43
C LEU A 73 1.66 1.25 -4.72
N SER A 74 1.35 1.06 -3.44
CA SER A 74 1.84 -0.07 -2.63
C SER A 74 1.37 -1.41 -3.20
N ALA A 75 0.09 -1.50 -3.58
CA ALA A 75 -0.47 -2.69 -4.23
C ALA A 75 0.20 -2.96 -5.59
N ASN A 76 0.47 -1.92 -6.38
CA ASN A 76 1.15 -2.07 -7.67
C ASN A 76 2.57 -2.64 -7.49
N ILE A 77 3.34 -2.16 -6.50
CA ILE A 77 4.69 -2.67 -6.22
C ILE A 77 4.64 -4.16 -5.86
N LEU A 78 3.67 -4.59 -5.06
CA LEU A 78 3.48 -6.00 -4.70
C LEU A 78 3.27 -6.86 -5.96
N VAL A 79 2.39 -6.42 -6.87
CA VAL A 79 2.10 -7.11 -8.14
C VAL A 79 3.34 -7.18 -9.06
N TRP A 80 4.18 -6.16 -9.07
CA TRP A 80 5.44 -6.17 -9.83
C TRP A 80 6.44 -7.18 -9.27
N ILE A 81 6.57 -7.27 -7.94
CA ILE A 81 7.42 -8.27 -7.29
C ILE A 81 6.92 -9.68 -7.56
N GLU A 82 5.61 -9.88 -7.51
CA GLU A 82 4.99 -11.18 -7.75
C GLU A 82 5.22 -11.65 -9.20
N ARG A 83 5.00 -10.76 -10.19
CA ARG A 83 5.36 -11.03 -11.59
C ARG A 83 6.85 -11.29 -11.81
N GLY A 84 7.72 -10.58 -11.09
CA GLY A 84 9.17 -10.79 -11.15
C GLY A 84 9.59 -12.15 -10.59
N LEU A 85 8.95 -12.57 -9.49
CA LEU A 85 9.17 -13.87 -8.87
C LEU A 85 8.70 -15.02 -9.77
N GLU A 86 7.54 -14.89 -10.40
CA GLU A 86 7.01 -15.89 -11.34
C GLU A 86 7.91 -16.09 -12.57
N ARG A 87 8.56 -15.03 -13.08
CA ARG A 87 9.51 -15.16 -14.21
C ARG A 87 10.85 -15.79 -13.84
N LEU A 88 11.21 -15.76 -12.56
CA LEU A 88 12.48 -16.30 -12.05
C LEU A 88 12.35 -17.77 -11.62
N LYS A 89 11.13 -18.23 -11.37
CA LYS A 89 10.81 -19.60 -10.96
C LYS A 89 10.69 -20.52 -12.18
#